data_AF-A0A2Z4LSF5-F1
#
_entry.id   AF-A0A2Z4LSF5-F1
#
_cell.length_a   1.000
_cell.length_b   1.000
_cell.length_c   1.000
_cell.angle_alpha   90.00
_cell.angle_beta   90.00
_cell.angle_gamma   90.00
#
_symmetry.space_group_name_H-M   'P 1'
#
loop_
_entity.id
_entity.type
_entity.pdbx_description
1 polymer ?
#
loop_
_entity_poly.entity_id
_entity_poly.type
_entity_poly.pdbx_seq_one_letter_code
_entity_poly.pdbx_strand_id
1 'polypeptide(L)'
;MIEAKTKFEKNNLIIDINVPDVDNHRLEIPIANDVNFKELVELLIKIIPVQTKISITNEEIPEGDTADKLQIIQDTVNEIFKGFNSSMDELLEEPKEDESKVEVQEESSIENDDLPF
;
A
#
# COMPACT_ATOMS: atom_id res chain seq x y z
N MET A 1 -2.12 9.17 -11.27
CA MET A 1 -1.05 8.33 -10.70
C MET A 1 -0.03 9.26 -10.06
N ILE A 2 0.43 8.95 -8.86
CA ILE A 2 1.43 9.76 -8.14
C ILE A 2 2.81 9.28 -8.55
N GLU A 3 3.73 10.20 -8.84
CA GLU A 3 5.09 9.85 -9.23
C GLU A 3 6.05 10.00 -8.05
N ALA A 4 6.77 8.93 -7.73
CA ALA A 4 7.85 8.93 -6.76
C ALA A 4 9.17 8.62 -7.48
N LYS A 5 10.19 9.45 -7.25
CA LYS A 5 11.54 9.25 -7.79
C LYS A 5 12.52 9.14 -6.64
N THR A 6 13.32 8.08 -6.62
CA THR A 6 14.37 7.93 -5.62
C THR A 6 15.73 8.26 -6.23
N LYS A 7 16.55 8.99 -5.51
CA LYS A 7 17.93 9.29 -5.88
C LYS A 7 18.88 9.12 -4.70
N PHE A 8 20.15 8.85 -4.98
CA PHE A 8 21.15 8.70 -3.94
C PHE A 8 22.01 9.96 -3.83
N GLU A 9 21.97 10.63 -2.68
CA GLU A 9 22.82 11.79 -2.41
C GLU A 9 23.71 11.50 -1.21
N LYS A 10 25.03 11.34 -1.47
CA LYS A 10 26.05 11.01 -0.48
C LYS A 10 25.73 9.70 0.25
N ASN A 11 25.17 9.81 1.45
CA ASN A 11 24.84 8.72 2.36
C ASN A 11 23.33 8.64 2.64
N ASN A 12 22.50 9.22 1.77
CA ASN A 12 21.06 9.30 2.01
C ASN A 12 20.31 8.87 0.75
N LEU A 13 19.19 8.18 0.95
CA LEU A 13 18.18 7.96 -0.09
C LEU A 13 17.22 9.15 -0.05
N ILE A 14 17.16 9.90 -1.14
CA ILE A 14 16.20 10.98 -1.30
C ILE A 14 15.02 10.45 -2.10
N ILE A 15 13.81 10.75 -1.67
CA ILE A 15 12.58 10.40 -2.38
C ILE A 15 11.83 11.69 -2.69
N ASP A 16 11.71 12.00 -3.98
CA ASP A 16 10.91 13.12 -4.48
C ASP A 16 9.54 12.57 -4.92
N ILE A 17 8.47 12.99 -4.25
CA ILE A 17 7.10 12.54 -4.49
C ILE A 17 6.28 13.72 -4.99
N ASN A 18 5.72 13.57 -6.19
CA ASN A 18 4.84 14.54 -6.82
C ASN A 18 3.39 14.07 -6.69
N VAL A 19 2.65 14.71 -5.79
CA VAL A 19 1.22 14.49 -5.60
C VAL A 19 0.45 15.56 -6.38
N PRO A 20 -0.35 15.18 -7.39
CA PRO A 20 -1.17 16.13 -8.13
C PRO A 20 -2.05 16.97 -7.20
N ASP A 21 -2.12 18.27 -7.45
CA ASP A 21 -3.00 19.23 -6.75
C ASP A 21 -2.78 19.37 -5.23
N VAL A 22 -1.70 18.82 -4.68
CA VAL A 22 -1.34 18.95 -3.25
C VAL A 22 -0.05 19.73 -3.09
N ASP A 23 1.11 19.08 -3.24
CA ASP A 23 2.43 19.69 -3.19
C ASP A 23 3.52 18.64 -3.43
N ASN A 24 4.66 19.07 -3.96
CA ASN A 24 5.84 18.23 -4.08
C ASN A 24 6.47 18.01 -2.70
N HIS A 25 6.68 16.74 -2.34
CA HIS A 25 7.30 16.37 -1.07
C HIS A 25 8.66 15.73 -1.34
N ARG A 26 9.70 16.26 -0.70
CA ARG A 26 11.04 15.69 -0.71
C ARG A 26 11.33 15.08 0.66
N LEU A 27 11.55 13.77 0.69
CA LEU A 27 11.93 13.01 1.88
C LEU A 27 13.41 12.66 1.80
N GLU A 28 14.07 12.65 2.95
CA GLU A 28 15.46 12.25 3.09
C GLU A 28 15.56 11.12 4.10
N ILE A 29 15.96 9.94 3.64
CA ILE A 29 16.15 8.75 4.46
C ILE A 29 17.66 8.53 4.62
N PRO A 30 18.23 8.90 5.78
CA PRO A 30 19.66 8.72 6.00
C PRO A 30 20.02 7.24 6.18
N ILE A 31 21.16 6.80 5.62
CA ILE A 31 21.70 5.45 5.83
C ILE A 31 22.40 5.26 7.18
N ALA A 32 22.13 6.16 8.13
CA ALA A 32 22.64 6.06 9.49
C ALA A 32 22.21 4.73 10.14
N ASN A 33 22.85 4.36 11.25
CA ASN A 33 22.62 3.06 11.89
C ASN A 33 21.14 2.79 12.24
N ASP A 34 20.35 3.84 12.48
CA ASP A 34 18.90 3.75 12.70
C ASP A 34 18.15 4.45 11.56
N VAL A 35 17.74 3.67 10.56
CA VAL A 35 16.92 4.15 9.45
C VAL A 35 15.49 4.38 9.94
N ASN A 36 14.94 5.57 9.68
CA ASN A 36 13.61 5.95 10.12
C ASN A 36 12.69 6.22 8.93
N PHE A 37 11.63 5.42 8.79
CA PHE A 37 10.64 5.53 7.71
C PHE A 37 9.36 6.27 8.14
N LYS A 38 9.32 6.86 9.34
CA LYS A 38 8.13 7.51 9.88
C LYS A 38 7.59 8.59 8.94
N GLU A 39 8.44 9.45 8.40
CA GLU A 39 8.01 10.53 7.50
C GLU A 39 7.44 9.99 6.19
N LEU A 40 8.00 8.90 5.66
CA LEU A 40 7.47 8.21 4.49
C LEU A 40 6.07 7.67 4.76
N VAL A 41 5.89 6.98 5.90
CA VAL A 41 4.58 6.42 6.28
C VAL A 41 3.55 7.53 6.53
N GLU A 42 3.91 8.60 7.23
CA GLU A 42 3.03 9.75 7.46
C GLU A 42 2.59 10.41 6.15
N LEU A 43 3.49 10.52 5.17
CA LEU A 43 3.15 11.02 3.85
C LEU A 43 2.18 10.09 3.12
N LEU A 44 2.41 8.78 3.15
CA LEU A 44 1.52 7.80 2.53
C LEU A 44 0.10 7.89 3.13
N ILE A 45 -0.01 8.05 4.44
CA ILE A 45 -1.31 8.24 5.12
C ILE A 45 -2.02 9.49 4.60
N LYS A 46 -1.30 10.61 4.41
CA LYS A 46 -1.87 11.84 3.86
C LYS A 46 -2.33 11.69 2.40
N ILE A 47 -1.75 10.75 1.66
CA ILE A 47 -2.07 10.48 0.26
C ILE A 47 -3.29 9.55 0.11
N ILE A 48 -3.65 8.75 1.12
CA ILE A 48 -4.81 7.83 1.08
C ILE A 48 -6.10 8.49 0.51
N PRO A 49 -6.50 9.72 0.90
CA PRO A 49 -7.70 10.36 0.39
C PRO A 49 -7.69 10.64 -1.12
N VAL A 50 -6.51 10.67 -1.74
CA VAL A 50 -6.34 10.87 -3.20
C VAL A 50 -6.72 9.60 -3.97
N GLN A 51 -6.84 8.45 -3.28
CA GLN A 51 -7.26 7.16 -3.85
C GLN A 51 -6.52 6.81 -5.15
N THR A 52 -5.21 7.07 -5.15
CA THR A 52 -4.38 6.96 -6.35
C THR A 52 -3.10 6.22 -6.01
N LYS A 53 -2.72 5.26 -6.88
CA LYS A 53 -1.48 4.51 -6.77
C LYS A 53 -0.24 5.38 -7.02
N ILE A 54 0.86 4.94 -6.44
CA ILE A 54 2.18 5.53 -6.57
C ILE A 54 3.01 4.70 -7.56
N SER A 55 3.59 5.33 -8.56
CA SER A 55 4.61 4.74 -9.43
C SER A 55 5.98 5.18 -8.95
N ILE A 56 6.84 4.22 -8.60
CA ILE A 56 8.21 4.49 -8.15
C ILE A 56 9.20 4.29 -9.31
N THR A 57 10.10 5.25 -9.48
CA THR A 57 11.27 5.15 -10.34
C THR A 57 12.53 5.25 -9.49
N ASN A 58 13.36 4.22 -9.57
CA ASN A 58 14.58 4.09 -8.80
C ASN A 58 15.80 4.49 -9.63
N GLU A 59 16.68 5.32 -9.08
CA GLU A 59 18.02 5.53 -9.64
C GLU A 59 18.93 4.33 -9.35
N GLU A 60 19.97 4.15 -10.17
CA GLU A 60 20.99 3.13 -9.96
C GLU A 60 21.76 3.38 -8.65
N ILE A 61 22.03 2.30 -7.93
CA ILE A 61 22.77 2.38 -6.67
C ILE A 61 24.25 2.64 -6.99
N PRO A 62 24.88 3.64 -6.36
CA PRO A 62 26.30 3.88 -6.54
C PRO A 62 27.13 2.72 -5.96
N GLU A 63 28.15 2.29 -6.71
CA GLU A 63 29.11 1.29 -6.25
C GLU A 63 29.95 1.82 -5.08
N GLY A 64 30.16 0.99 -4.05
CA GLY A 64 31.01 1.32 -2.90
C GLY A 64 30.64 0.57 -1.63
N ASP A 65 31.33 0.87 -0.52
CA ASP A 65 31.17 0.18 0.77
C ASP A 65 29.76 0.32 1.39
N THR A 66 28.99 1.31 0.94
CA THR A 66 27.61 1.56 1.39
C THR A 66 26.55 0.99 0.45
N ALA A 67 26.93 0.39 -0.68
CA ALA A 67 26.00 -0.10 -1.70
C ALA A 67 24.99 -1.11 -1.13
N ASP A 68 25.46 -2.07 -0.32
CA ASP A 68 24.60 -3.07 0.32
C ASP A 68 23.53 -2.44 1.22
N LYS A 69 23.91 -1.40 1.99
CA LYS A 69 22.96 -0.69 2.86
C LYS A 69 21.95 0.11 2.04
N LEU A 70 22.41 0.77 0.97
CA LEU A 70 21.56 1.53 0.06
C LEU A 70 20.55 0.61 -0.64
N GLN A 71 20.97 -0.58 -1.05
CA GLN A 71 20.11 -1.62 -1.61
C GLN A 71 19.01 -2.02 -0.63
N ILE A 72 19.37 -2.37 0.61
CA ILE A 72 18.40 -2.76 1.64
C ILE A 72 17.36 -1.65 1.89
N ILE A 73 17.82 -0.40 1.95
CA ILE A 73 16.92 0.74 2.18
C ILE A 73 16.00 0.94 0.97
N GLN A 74 16.52 0.88 -0.25
CA GLN A 74 15.72 0.99 -1.47
C GLN A 74 14.70 -0.14 -1.58
N ASP A 75 15.09 -1.38 -1.27
CA ASP A 75 14.19 -2.54 -1.26
C ASP A 75 13.08 -2.38 -0.22
N THR A 76 13.42 -1.89 0.97
CA THR A 76 12.43 -1.59 2.03
C THR A 76 11.43 -0.52 1.58
N VAL A 77 11.91 0.54 0.93
CA VAL A 77 11.06 1.59 0.36
C VAL A 77 10.14 1.03 -0.73
N ASN A 78 10.67 0.19 -1.62
CA ASN A 78 9.89 -0.48 -2.66
C ASN A 78 8.79 -1.37 -2.06
N GLU A 79 9.11 -2.15 -1.02
CA GLU A 79 8.14 -2.98 -0.29
C GLU A 79 7.02 -2.13 0.33
N ILE A 80 7.36 -1.01 0.96
CA ILE A 80 6.39 -0.08 1.54
C ILE A 80 5.43 0.45 0.46
N PHE A 81 5.96 0.93 -0.68
CA PHE A 81 5.12 1.41 -1.77
C PHE A 81 4.27 0.31 -2.40
N LYS A 82 4.81 -0.90 -2.52
CA LYS A 82 4.07 -2.07 -3.01
C LYS A 82 2.91 -2.41 -2.08
N GLY A 83 3.14 -2.42 -0.76
CA GLY A 83 2.09 -2.63 0.24
C GLY A 83 1.00 -1.56 0.14
N PHE A 84 1.40 -0.29 0.08
CA PHE A 84 0.45 0.81 -0.12
C PHE A 84 -0.40 0.64 -1.38
N ASN A 85 0.23 0.37 -2.52
CA ASN A 85 -0.47 0.19 -3.80
C ASN A 85 -1.43 -1.00 -3.79
N SER A 86 -1.06 -2.10 -3.12
CA SER A 86 -1.93 -3.26 -2.94
C SER A 86 -3.15 -2.91 -2.09
N SER A 87 -2.98 -2.14 -1.01
CA SER A 87 -4.12 -1.66 -0.22
C SER A 87 -4.99 -0.67 -1.00
N MET A 88 -4.42 0.11 -1.92
CA MET A 88 -5.21 0.96 -2.82
C MET A 88 -6.04 0.15 -3.81
N ASP A 89 -5.56 -1.01 -4.27
CA ASP A 89 -6.35 -1.92 -5.10
C ASP A 89 -7.62 -2.38 -4.37
N GLU A 90 -7.48 -2.79 -3.11
CA GLU A 90 -8.62 -3.21 -2.28
C GLU A 90 -9.63 -2.09 -2.00
N LEU A 91 -9.15 -0.84 -1.91
CA LEU A 91 -10.02 0.33 -1.69
C LEU A 91 -10.70 0.84 -2.97
N LEU A 92 -10.10 0.61 -4.13
CA LEU A 92 -10.60 1.03 -5.44
C LEU A 92 -11.51 -0.02 -6.08
N GLU A 93 -11.39 -1.30 -5.71
CA GLU A 93 -12.42 -2.28 -6.02
C GLU A 93 -13.69 -1.92 -5.24
N GLU A 94 -14.76 -1.55 -5.95
CA GLU A 94 -16.09 -1.38 -5.36
C GLU A 94 -16.43 -2.63 -4.53
N PRO A 95 -17.12 -2.49 -3.38
CA PRO A 95 -17.57 -3.65 -2.62
C PRO A 95 -18.37 -4.50 -3.59
N LYS A 96 -17.85 -5.71 -3.91
CA LYS A 96 -18.63 -6.70 -4.64
C LYS A 96 -19.92 -6.83 -3.86
N GLU A 97 -21.04 -6.41 -4.47
CA GLU A 97 -22.36 -6.66 -3.93
C GLU A 97 -22.39 -8.14 -3.60
N ASP A 98 -22.33 -8.45 -2.31
CA ASP A 98 -22.61 -9.78 -1.82
C ASP A 98 -24.12 -9.94 -2.01
N GLU A 99 -24.52 -10.25 -3.25
CA GLU A 99 -25.83 -10.82 -3.58
C GLU A 99 -25.91 -12.21 -2.95
N SER A 100 -25.80 -12.28 -1.63
CA SER A 100 -26.25 -13.39 -0.82
C SER A 100 -27.78 -13.37 -0.86
N LYS A 101 -28.30 -13.82 -2.01
CA LYS A 101 -29.68 -14.24 -2.23
C LYS A 101 -29.96 -15.33 -1.20
N VAL A 102 -30.59 -14.94 -0.09
CA VAL A 102 -31.14 -15.88 0.89
C VAL A 102 -32.29 -16.61 0.18
N GLU A 103 -31.96 -17.74 -0.42
CA GLU A 103 -32.93 -18.69 -0.94
C GLU A 103 -33.66 -19.29 0.26
N VAL A 104 -34.89 -18.84 0.47
CA VAL A 104 -35.82 -19.42 1.45
C VAL A 104 -36.06 -20.87 1.01
N GLN A 105 -35.36 -21.81 1.63
CA GLN A 105 -35.72 -23.22 1.55
C GLN A 105 -37.01 -23.40 2.37
N GLU A 106 -38.14 -23.51 1.68
CA GLU A 106 -39.33 -24.13 2.23
C GLU A 106 -38.97 -25.57 2.63
N GLU A 107 -38.72 -25.79 3.93
CA GLU A 107 -38.73 -27.12 4.52
C GLU A 107 -40.15 -27.68 4.40
N SER A 108 -40.39 -28.37 3.30
CA SER A 108 -41.53 -29.27 3.18
C SER A 108 -41.18 -30.63 3.78
N SER A 109 -42.12 -31.15 4.57
CA SER A 109 -42.32 -32.55 4.95
C SER A 109 -41.69 -33.02 6.26
N ILE A 110 -42.48 -32.98 7.34
CA ILE A 110 -42.57 -34.10 8.29
C ILE A 110 -44.06 -34.46 8.43
N GLU A 111 -44.41 -35.61 7.84
CA GLU A 111 -45.67 -36.32 8.03
C GLU A 111 -45.66 -37.15 9.32
N ASN A 112 -46.84 -37.25 9.94
CA ASN A 112 -47.29 -38.13 11.04
C ASN A 112 -46.75 -37.80 12.45
N ASP A 113 -47.52 -37.88 13.54
CA ASP A 113 -48.51 -38.90 13.86
C ASP A 113 -49.42 -38.46 15.04
N ASP A 114 -50.67 -38.91 15.00
CA ASP A 114 -51.59 -39.25 16.12
C ASP A 114 -51.87 -38.24 17.27
N LEU A 115 -53.09 -37.67 17.28
CA LEU A 115 -53.71 -37.05 18.46
C LEU A 115 -55.02 -37.78 18.79
N PRO A 116 -55.20 -38.31 20.02
CA PRO A 116 -56.44 -39.00 20.40
C PRO A 116 -57.54 -37.98 20.74
N PHE A 117 -58.78 -38.28 20.32
CA PHE A 117 -60.00 -37.60 20.78
C PHE A 117 -60.39 -38.07 22.19
#